data_AF-A0A087DI35-F1
#
_entry.id   AF-A0A087DI35-F1
#
_cell.length_a   1.000
_cell.length_b   1.000
_cell.length_c   1.000
_cell.angle_alpha   90.00
_cell.angle_beta   90.00
_cell.angle_gamma   90.00
#
_symmetry.space_group_name_H-M   'P 1'
#
loop_
_entity.id
_entity.type
_entity.pdbx_description
1 polymer ?
#
loop_
_entity_poly.entity_id
_entity_poly.type
_entity_poly.pdbx_seq_one_letter_code
_entity_poly.pdbx_strand_id
1 'polypeptide(L)'
;MGKPRINVTDQWIQQNVLANPGVRKALNATARRLLPIARRIAYKEHAPDYADSLRIETGTRPGTKSPTGVKRPYARVIAGSETAAEQEFGGKNMPKRGFLRRAAAELGESVAR
;
A
#
# COMPACT_ATOMS: atom_id res chain seq x y z
N MET A 1 -12.33 -25.69 -27.16
CA MET A 1 -11.17 -25.90 -26.27
C MET A 1 -11.56 -25.50 -24.86
N GLY A 2 -11.53 -26.43 -23.89
CA GLY A 2 -11.78 -26.10 -22.48
C GLY A 2 -10.67 -25.22 -21.93
N LYS A 3 -11.00 -24.22 -21.10
CA LYS A 3 -9.97 -23.41 -20.42
C LYS A 3 -9.05 -24.34 -19.63
N PRO A 4 -7.72 -24.22 -19.74
CA PRO A 4 -6.81 -25.03 -18.94
C PRO A 4 -7.09 -24.78 -17.46
N ARG A 5 -7.34 -25.86 -16.71
CA ARG A 5 -7.50 -25.80 -15.25
C ARG A 5 -6.11 -25.65 -14.66
N ILE A 6 -5.80 -24.46 -14.16
CA ILE A 6 -4.57 -24.25 -13.40
C ILE A 6 -4.74 -24.95 -12.05
N ASN A 7 -3.88 -25.92 -11.76
CA ASN A 7 -3.81 -26.51 -10.43
C ASN A 7 -3.02 -25.55 -9.52
N VAL A 8 -3.72 -24.86 -8.63
CA VAL A 8 -3.12 -23.85 -7.74
C VAL A 8 -2.58 -24.56 -6.50
N THR A 9 -1.30 -24.96 -6.56
CA THR A 9 -0.57 -25.52 -5.41
C THR A 9 0.21 -24.43 -4.68
N ASP A 10 0.66 -24.71 -3.45
CA ASP A 10 1.52 -23.78 -2.70
C ASP A 10 2.81 -23.44 -3.45
N GLN A 11 3.40 -24.42 -4.12
CA GLN A 11 4.58 -24.22 -4.97
C GLN A 11 4.26 -23.30 -6.16
N TRP A 12 3.10 -23.49 -6.79
CA TRP A 12 2.65 -22.62 -7.87
C TRP A 12 2.46 -21.17 -7.38
N ILE A 13 1.81 -20.97 -6.22
CA ILE A 13 1.63 -19.65 -5.60
C ILE A 13 2.99 -19.02 -5.28
N GLN A 14 3.92 -19.79 -4.72
CA GLN A 14 5.24 -19.31 -4.38
C GLN A 14 5.99 -18.77 -5.60
N GLN A 15 6.01 -19.52 -6.70
CA GLN A 15 6.72 -19.14 -7.92
C GLN A 15 6.01 -18.01 -8.68
N ASN A 16 4.69 -18.12 -8.87
CA ASN A 16 3.96 -17.25 -9.78
C ASN A 16 3.43 -15.97 -9.11
N VAL A 17 3.32 -15.96 -7.77
CA VAL A 17 2.78 -14.80 -7.03
C VAL A 17 3.81 -14.22 -6.07
N LEU A 18 4.32 -15.03 -5.13
CA LEU A 18 5.07 -14.51 -3.97
C LEU A 18 6.51 -14.12 -4.32
N ALA A 19 7.18 -14.90 -5.15
CA ALA A 19 8.54 -14.65 -5.63
C ALA A 19 8.58 -13.92 -6.98
N ASN A 20 7.44 -13.74 -7.64
CA ASN A 20 7.38 -13.21 -8.99
C ASN A 20 7.82 -11.73 -9.06
N PRO A 21 8.89 -11.38 -9.82
CA PRO A 21 9.34 -10.00 -9.98
C PRO A 21 8.28 -9.08 -10.60
N GLY A 22 7.43 -9.60 -11.50
CA GLY A 22 6.33 -8.87 -12.10
C GLY A 22 5.30 -8.40 -11.08
N VAL A 23 5.00 -9.24 -10.08
CA VAL A 23 4.12 -8.86 -8.95
C VAL A 23 4.75 -7.74 -8.13
N ARG A 24 6.04 -7.84 -7.80
CA ARG A 24 6.75 -6.77 -7.07
C ARG A 24 6.77 -5.46 -7.86
N LYS A 25 7.00 -5.52 -9.17
CA LYS A 25 6.97 -4.36 -10.07
C LYS A 25 5.59 -3.71 -10.08
N ALA A 26 4.52 -4.51 -10.18
CA ALA A 26 3.14 -4.02 -10.16
C ALA A 26 2.78 -3.35 -8.82
N LEU A 27 3.13 -3.98 -7.69
CA LEU A 27 2.92 -3.40 -6.35
C LEU A 27 3.64 -2.05 -6.22
N ASN A 28 4.90 -1.97 -6.64
CA ASN A 28 5.67 -0.73 -6.59
C ASN A 28 5.08 0.36 -7.52
N ALA A 29 4.61 -0.03 -8.71
CA ALA A 29 3.95 0.90 -9.63
C ALA A 29 2.65 1.47 -9.04
N THR A 30 1.89 0.69 -8.29
CA THR A 30 0.71 1.17 -7.56
C THR A 30 1.10 2.13 -6.44
N ALA A 31 2.12 1.81 -5.64
CA ALA A 31 2.61 2.70 -4.58
C ALA A 31 3.14 4.04 -5.13
N ARG A 32 3.83 4.02 -6.29
CA ARG A 32 4.30 5.22 -7.00
C ARG A 32 3.17 6.12 -7.51
N ARG A 33 2.03 5.54 -7.88
CA ARG A 33 0.82 6.32 -8.25
C ARG A 33 0.12 6.90 -7.02
N LEU A 34 0.10 6.15 -5.91
CA LEU A 34 -0.54 6.59 -4.66
C LEU A 34 0.21 7.74 -3.97
N LEU A 35 1.54 7.69 -3.93
CA LEU A 35 2.38 8.66 -3.22
C LEU A 35 2.09 10.13 -3.57
N PRO A 36 2.08 10.56 -4.85
CA PRO A 36 1.81 11.95 -5.20
C PRO A 36 0.39 12.39 -4.83
N ILE A 37 -0.60 11.49 -4.86
CA ILE A 37 -1.97 11.79 -4.43
C ILE A 37 -1.99 12.08 -2.92
N ALA A 38 -1.37 11.22 -2.11
CA ALA A 38 -1.29 11.41 -0.67
C ALA A 38 -0.58 12.72 -0.29
N ARG A 39 0.55 13.02 -0.95
CA ARG A 39 1.27 14.30 -0.77
C ARG A 39 0.40 15.49 -1.12
N ARG A 40 -0.28 15.46 -2.26
CA ARG A 40 -1.16 16.54 -2.70
C ARG A 40 -2.29 16.81 -1.70
N ILE A 41 -2.93 15.78 -1.16
CA ILE A 41 -3.99 15.95 -0.16
C ILE A 41 -3.40 16.56 1.13
N ALA A 42 -2.26 16.06 1.60
CA ALA A 42 -1.60 16.57 2.81
C ALA A 42 -1.18 18.05 2.69
N TYR A 43 -0.57 18.46 1.56
CA TYR A 43 -0.23 19.86 1.33
C TYR A 43 -1.46 20.78 1.26
N LYS A 44 -2.55 20.33 0.61
CA LYS A 44 -3.81 21.09 0.53
C LYS A 44 -4.41 21.39 1.91
N GLU A 45 -4.10 20.57 2.91
CA GLU A 45 -4.60 20.73 4.27
C GLU A 45 -3.53 21.26 5.22
N HIS A 46 -2.48 21.90 4.71
CA HIS A 46 -1.43 22.53 5.51
C HIS A 46 -0.71 21.55 6.44
N ALA A 47 -0.43 20.32 5.96
CA ALA A 47 0.38 19.33 6.67
C ALA A 47 1.70 19.03 5.91
N PRO A 48 2.61 20.02 5.75
CA PRO A 48 3.84 19.85 4.97
C PRO A 48 4.76 18.77 5.56
N ASP A 49 5.00 18.77 6.88
CA ASP A 49 5.86 17.76 7.53
C ASP A 49 5.38 16.33 7.28
N TYR A 50 4.06 16.12 7.31
CA TYR A 50 3.47 14.84 6.97
C TYR A 50 3.75 14.50 5.50
N ALA A 51 3.44 15.42 4.59
CA ALA A 51 3.60 15.24 3.15
C ALA A 51 5.06 14.93 2.74
N ASP A 52 6.00 15.69 3.28
CA ASP A 52 7.43 15.57 3.03
C ASP A 52 7.98 14.24 3.57
N SER A 53 7.44 13.77 4.70
CA SER A 53 7.83 12.48 5.29
C SER A 53 7.33 11.26 4.51
N LEU A 54 6.38 11.44 3.58
CA LEU A 54 5.80 10.32 2.84
C LEU A 54 6.84 9.67 1.93
N ARG A 55 7.00 8.36 2.06
CA ARG A 55 7.91 7.55 1.23
C ARG A 55 7.33 6.18 0.93
N ILE A 56 7.88 5.54 -0.09
CA ILE A 56 7.53 4.15 -0.42
C ILE A 56 8.45 3.23 0.37
N GLU A 57 7.85 2.24 1.00
CA GLU A 57 8.54 1.13 1.64
C GLU A 57 8.13 -0.18 0.95
N THR A 58 9.12 -0.98 0.60
CA THR A 58 8.92 -2.30 0.00
C THR A 58 9.55 -3.37 0.87
N GLY A 59 8.97 -4.56 0.87
CA GLY A 59 9.55 -5.68 1.59
C GLY A 59 8.75 -6.96 1.41
N THR A 60 8.93 -7.85 2.38
CA THR A 60 8.17 -9.09 2.49
C THR A 60 7.62 -9.16 3.90
N ARG A 61 6.30 -9.25 4.05
CA ARG A 61 5.67 -9.35 5.35
C ARG A 61 6.00 -10.72 5.96
N PRO A 62 6.46 -10.78 7.22
CA PRO A 62 6.63 -12.06 7.90
C PRO A 62 5.28 -12.77 7.97
N GLY A 63 5.25 -14.04 7.58
CA GLY A 63 4.04 -14.87 7.54
C GLY A 63 3.43 -15.18 8.91
N THR A 64 4.01 -14.66 9.99
CA THR A 64 3.63 -14.91 11.38
C THR A 64 2.18 -14.52 11.70
N LYS A 65 1.62 -13.54 10.99
CA LYS A 65 0.20 -13.14 11.13
C LYS A 65 -0.70 -13.69 10.02
N SER A 66 -0.18 -14.57 9.16
CA SER A 66 -0.96 -15.24 8.12
C SER A 66 -1.41 -16.59 8.65
N PRO A 67 -2.71 -16.95 8.59
CA PRO A 67 -3.17 -18.30 8.97
C PRO A 67 -2.44 -19.43 8.23
N THR A 68 -1.95 -19.13 7.02
CA THR A 68 -1.23 -20.05 6.14
C THR A 68 0.31 -19.93 6.23
N GLY A 69 0.85 -19.06 7.10
CA GLY A 69 2.29 -18.81 7.17
C GLY A 69 2.91 -18.11 5.94
N VAL A 70 2.10 -17.76 4.93
CA VAL A 70 2.56 -17.21 3.66
C VAL A 70 3.25 -15.85 3.82
N LYS A 71 4.47 -15.75 3.28
CA LYS A 71 5.29 -14.53 3.23
C LYS A 71 4.94 -13.72 1.99
N ARG A 72 4.24 -12.60 2.16
CA ARG A 72 3.71 -11.79 1.04
C ARG A 72 4.62 -10.61 0.72
N PRO A 73 5.00 -10.39 -0.55
CA PRO A 73 5.65 -9.15 -0.94
C PRO A 73 4.70 -7.97 -0.74
N TYR A 74 5.26 -6.79 -0.45
CA TYR A 74 4.48 -5.55 -0.37
C TYR A 74 5.27 -4.37 -0.92
N ALA A 75 4.53 -3.37 -1.38
CA ALA A 75 4.98 -2.00 -1.56
C ALA A 75 3.88 -1.09 -1.00
N ARG A 76 4.23 -0.17 -0.10
CA ARG A 76 3.25 0.70 0.58
C ARG A 76 3.80 2.11 0.71
N VAL A 77 2.91 3.08 0.75
CA VAL A 77 3.25 4.44 1.17
C VAL A 77 3.16 4.50 2.69
N ILE A 78 4.18 5.05 3.33
CA ILE A 78 4.23 5.28 4.78
C ILE A 78 4.57 6.73 5.05
N ALA A 79 4.07 7.25 6.17
CA ALA A 79 4.44 8.54 6.72
C ALA A 79 5.47 8.35 7.83
N GLY A 80 6.47 9.23 7.88
CA GLY A 80 7.58 9.19 8.83
C GLY A 80 7.60 10.34 9.84
N SER A 81 6.70 11.32 9.70
CA SER A 81 6.59 12.44 10.64
C SER A 81 6.14 11.94 12.03
N GLU A 82 6.59 12.63 13.09
CA GLU A 82 6.25 12.26 14.47
C GLU A 82 4.74 12.15 14.71
N THR A 83 3.96 13.09 14.17
CA THR A 83 2.50 13.12 14.31
C THR A 83 1.76 12.26 13.28
N ALA A 84 2.45 11.41 12.52
CA ALA A 84 1.86 10.65 11.41
C ALA A 84 0.69 9.76 11.85
N ALA A 85 0.81 9.08 12.99
CA ALA A 85 -0.22 8.19 13.49
C ALA A 85 -1.48 8.95 13.91
N GLU A 86 -1.33 10.08 14.61
CA GLU A 86 -2.44 10.91 15.04
C GLU A 86 -3.16 11.55 13.86
N GLN A 87 -2.42 12.01 12.85
CA GLN A 87 -3.02 12.54 11.62
C GLN A 87 -3.84 11.47 10.87
N GLU A 88 -3.41 10.20 10.87
CA GLU A 88 -4.12 9.15 10.13
C GLU A 88 -5.27 8.49 10.87
N PHE A 89 -5.16 8.36 12.17
CA PHE A 89 -6.13 7.60 12.97
C PHE A 89 -6.92 8.49 13.93
N GLY A 90 -6.51 9.73 14.12
CA GLY A 90 -6.98 10.61 15.18
C GLY A 90 -6.23 10.35 16.49
N GLY A 91 -6.22 11.35 17.35
CA GLY A 91 -5.66 11.30 18.69
C GLY A 91 -6.51 12.09 19.67
N LYS A 92 -6.11 12.12 20.94
CA LYS A 92 -6.84 12.82 22.02
C LYS A 92 -7.07 14.31 21.70
N ASN A 93 -6.08 14.95 21.06
CA ASN A 93 -6.08 16.38 20.76
C ASN A 93 -6.05 16.69 19.25
N MET A 94 -6.12 15.67 18.39
CA MET A 94 -5.97 15.83 16.95
C MET A 94 -7.09 15.08 16.21
N PRO A 95 -7.90 15.78 15.39
CA PRO A 95 -8.91 15.11 14.60
C PRO A 95 -8.27 14.25 13.50
N LYS A 96 -8.93 13.14 13.17
CA LYS A 96 -8.49 12.24 12.11
C LYS A 96 -8.55 12.93 10.75
N ARG A 97 -7.41 12.96 10.03
CA ARG A 97 -7.30 13.42 8.64
C ARG A 97 -7.38 12.27 7.64
N GLY A 98 -6.69 11.15 7.90
CA GLY A 98 -6.77 9.93 7.08
C GLY A 98 -6.37 10.13 5.62
N PHE A 99 -5.25 10.82 5.38
CA PHE A 99 -4.69 11.13 4.07
C PHE A 99 -4.50 9.89 3.18
N LEU A 100 -3.90 8.82 3.70
CA LEU A 100 -3.63 7.59 2.95
C LEU A 100 -4.91 6.87 2.55
N ARG A 101 -5.92 6.84 3.44
CA ARG A 101 -7.24 6.27 3.13
C ARG A 101 -7.90 7.03 1.99
N ARG A 102 -7.85 8.36 2.04
CA ARG A 102 -8.45 9.22 1.00
C ARG A 102 -7.70 9.13 -0.33
N ALA A 103 -6.37 9.09 -0.28
CA ALA A 103 -5.55 8.88 -1.47
C ALA A 103 -5.85 7.52 -2.13
N ALA A 104 -6.07 6.46 -1.34
CA ALA A 104 -6.42 5.15 -1.86
C ALA A 104 -7.81 5.13 -2.51
N ALA A 105 -8.78 5.84 -1.93
CA ALA A 105 -10.12 5.99 -2.51
C ALA A 105 -10.05 6.71 -3.87
N GLU A 106 -9.34 7.83 -3.94
CA GLU A 106 -9.17 8.59 -5.19
C GLU A 106 -8.46 7.77 -6.27
N LEU A 107 -7.40 7.05 -5.91
CA LEU A 107 -6.72 6.15 -6.85
C LEU A 107 -7.66 5.05 -7.36
N GLY A 108 -8.50 4.48 -6.48
CA GLY A 108 -9.50 3.48 -6.86
C GLY A 108 -10.52 4.01 -7.86
N GLU A 109 -11.04 5.22 -7.62
CA GLU A 109 -11.95 5.90 -8.56
C GLU A 109 -11.30 6.17 -9.92
N SER A 110 -10.00 6.51 -9.95
CA SER A 110 -9.27 6.76 -11.21
C SER A 110 -9.01 5.50 -12.04
N VAL A 111 -9.00 4.31 -11.41
CA VAL A 111 -8.77 3.03 -12.10
C VAL A 111 -10.08 2.40 -12.59
N ALA A 112 -11.21 2.79 -11.98
CA ALA A 112 -12.54 2.31 -12.38
C ALA A 112 -13.16 3.07 -13.57
N ARG A 113 -12.51 4.16 -14.02
CA ARG A 113 -12.87 4.92 -15.23
C ARG A 113 -12.02 4.46 -16.41
#